data_AF-A0A352NL61-F1
#
_entry.id   AF-A0A352NL61-F1
#
_cell.length_a   1.000
_cell.length_b   1.000
_cell.length_c   1.000
_cell.angle_alpha   90.00
_cell.angle_beta   90.00
_cell.angle_gamma   90.00
#
_symmetry.space_group_name_H-M   'P 1'
#
loop_
_entity.id
_entity.type
_entity.pdbx_description
1 polymer ?
#
loop_
_entity_poly.entity_id
_entity_poly.type
_entity_poly.pdbx_seq_one_letter_code
_entity_poly.pdbx_strand_id
1 'polypeptide(L)'
;MSKLYGSHIQVELDVHEQPKRFRWLGRWHRVLNCAEHEAEQHWWSKIRTPEPVRYRCETYQGLVCDLVQNEEGWVLERMWD
;
A
#
# COMPACT_ATOMS: atom_id res chain seq x y z
N MET A 1 -3.18 -9.06 14.76
CA MET A 1 -1.83 -8.50 14.99
C MET A 1 -1.38 -7.88 13.69
N SER A 2 -0.60 -6.79 13.67
CA SER A 2 -0.07 -6.25 12.40
C SER A 2 1.40 -6.63 12.23
N LYS A 3 1.78 -7.14 11.06
CA LYS A 3 3.19 -7.39 10.73
C LYS A 3 3.69 -6.37 9.72
N LEU A 4 4.83 -5.74 10.03
CA LEU A 4 5.57 -4.89 9.11
C LEU A 4 6.44 -5.79 8.22
N TYR A 5 6.30 -5.68 6.90
CA TYR A 5 7.03 -6.51 5.95
C TYR A 5 8.07 -5.74 5.15
N GLY A 6 7.84 -4.45 4.87
CA GLY A 6 8.74 -3.61 4.08
C GLY A 6 9.16 -4.25 2.75
N SER A 7 8.28 -5.05 2.14
CA SER A 7 8.63 -5.92 1.02
C SER A 7 8.28 -5.29 -0.32
N HIS A 8 9.21 -5.24 -1.27
CA HIS A 8 8.90 -4.82 -2.63
C HIS A 8 7.93 -5.79 -3.30
N ILE A 9 6.92 -5.23 -3.97
CA ILE A 9 5.85 -5.99 -4.61
C ILE A 9 5.62 -5.47 -6.03
N GLN A 10 5.05 -6.34 -6.87
CA GLN A 10 4.53 -5.93 -8.17
C GLN A 10 3.09 -5.47 -7.97
N VAL A 11 2.71 -4.31 -8.50
CA VAL A 11 1.35 -3.80 -8.44
C VAL A 11 0.86 -3.52 -9.85
N GLU A 12 -0.36 -3.92 -10.13
CA GLU A 12 -1.10 -3.46 -11.30
C GLU A 12 -2.15 -2.44 -10.87
N LEU A 13 -2.15 -1.31 -11.57
CA LEU A 13 -3.07 -0.21 -11.32
C LEU A 13 -4.32 -0.33 -12.20
N ASP A 14 -5.40 0.30 -11.78
CA ASP A 14 -6.59 0.50 -12.61
C ASP A 14 -6.52 1.79 -13.44
N VAL A 15 -7.63 2.16 -14.07
CA VAL A 15 -7.75 3.37 -14.91
C VAL A 15 -7.70 4.67 -14.10
N HIS A 16 -7.81 4.59 -12.78
CA HIS A 16 -7.73 5.71 -11.83
C HIS A 16 -6.39 5.73 -11.10
N GLU A 17 -5.40 4.98 -11.60
CA GLU A 17 -4.07 4.84 -11.00
C GLU A 17 -4.08 4.23 -9.59
N GLN A 18 -5.14 3.51 -9.22
CA GLN A 18 -5.26 2.86 -7.91
C GLN A 18 -4.85 1.39 -7.97
N PRO A 19 -4.31 0.82 -6.87
CA PRO A 19 -3.96 -0.60 -6.81
C PRO A 19 -5.16 -1.52 -7.09
N LYS A 20 -5.10 -2.27 -8.20
CA LYS A 20 -6.12 -3.27 -8.59
C LYS A 20 -5.75 -4.67 -8.11
N ARG A 21 -4.47 -5.02 -8.23
CA ARG A 21 -3.92 -6.28 -7.72
C ARG A 21 -2.44 -6.13 -7.46
N PHE A 22 -1.93 -6.93 -6.53
CA PHE A 22 -0.50 -6.96 -6.24
C PHE A 22 0.02 -8.38 -6.09
N ARG A 23 1.31 -8.58 -6.36
CA ARG A 23 1.99 -9.87 -6.23
C ARG A 23 2.87 -9.87 -5.00
N TRP A 24 2.59 -10.80 -4.10
CA TRP A 24 3.36 -11.00 -2.88
C TRP A 24 3.61 -12.49 -2.66
N LEU A 25 4.85 -12.86 -2.31
CA LEU A 25 5.31 -14.25 -2.17
C LEU A 25 4.93 -15.15 -3.35
N GLY A 26 5.01 -14.61 -4.57
CA GLY A 26 4.69 -15.32 -5.80
C GLY A 26 3.19 -15.42 -6.13
N ARG A 27 2.28 -15.03 -5.23
CA ARG A 27 0.82 -15.07 -5.41
C ARG A 27 0.25 -13.68 -5.75
N TRP A 28 -0.71 -13.65 -6.67
CA TRP A 28 -1.49 -12.45 -6.96
C TRP A 28 -2.68 -12.32 -6.00
N HIS A 29 -2.81 -11.14 -5.40
CA HIS A 29 -3.90 -10.73 -4.53
C HIS A 29 -4.72 -9.66 -5.24
N ARG A 30 -6.03 -9.91 -5.37
CA ARG A 30 -6.95 -8.94 -5.97
C ARG A 30 -7.45 -8.00 -4.89
N VAL A 31 -7.33 -6.70 -5.15
CA VAL A 31 -7.85 -5.66 -4.29
C VAL A 31 -9.36 -5.58 -4.47
N LEU A 32 -10.08 -5.61 -3.36
CA LEU A 32 -11.52 -5.40 -3.25
C LEU A 32 -11.82 -3.92 -3.05
N ASN A 33 -11.10 -3.29 -2.14
CA ASN A 33 -11.23 -1.88 -1.80
C ASN A 33 -9.84 -1.32 -1.53
N CYS A 34 -9.56 -0.09 -1.97
CA CYS A 34 -8.34 0.59 -1.58
C CYS A 34 -8.57 2.09 -1.49
N ALA A 35 -8.02 2.69 -0.45
CA ALA A 35 -8.14 4.12 -0.23
C ALA A 35 -6.77 4.68 0.17
N GLU A 36 -6.49 5.90 -0.29
CA GLU A 36 -5.38 6.68 0.23
C GLU A 36 -5.57 6.87 1.74
N HIS A 37 -4.55 6.48 2.50
CA HIS A 37 -4.51 6.63 3.93
C HIS A 37 -3.47 7.69 4.25
N GLU A 38 -3.93 8.93 4.40
CA GLU A 38 -3.16 9.99 5.05
C GLU A 38 -3.05 9.66 6.55
N ALA A 39 -2.17 8.73 6.90
CA ALA A 39 -1.80 8.52 8.29
C ALA A 39 -1.18 9.83 8.79
N GLU A 40 -1.93 10.56 9.63
CA GLU A 40 -1.58 11.81 10.32
C GLU A 40 -0.23 12.38 9.87
N GLN A 41 -0.18 12.93 8.65
CA GLN A 41 1.00 13.65 8.22
C GLN A 41 1.13 14.82 9.19
N HIS A 42 2.07 14.72 10.13
CA HIS A 42 2.32 15.79 11.07
C HIS A 42 2.50 17.05 10.23
N TRP A 43 1.75 18.11 10.52
CA TRP A 43 1.81 19.38 9.79
C TRP A 43 3.24 19.89 9.54
N TRP A 44 4.22 19.50 10.37
CA TRP A 44 5.66 19.72 10.20
C TRP A 44 6.32 18.98 9.02
N SER A 45 5.81 17.81 8.59
CA SER A 45 6.33 16.99 7.47
C SER A 45 6.27 17.72 6.13
N LYS A 46 5.28 18.61 5.95
CA LYS A 46 5.07 19.40 4.71
C LYS A 46 6.24 20.33 4.37
N ILE A 47 7.15 20.62 5.30
CA ILE A 47 8.22 21.61 5.13
C ILE A 47 9.52 20.99 4.59
N ARG A 48 9.76 19.68 4.75
CA ARG A 48 11.09 19.10 4.47
C ARG A 48 11.13 17.92 3.51
N THR A 49 10.09 17.09 3.43
CA THR A 49 10.06 15.96 2.48
C THR A 49 8.61 15.48 2.34
N PRO A 50 8.03 15.39 1.14
CA PRO A 50 6.70 14.79 0.98
C PRO A 50 6.78 13.34 1.46
N GLU A 51 5.98 12.98 2.46
CA GLU A 51 5.85 11.58 2.87
C GLU A 51 5.26 10.76 1.71
N PRO A 52 5.71 9.52 1.50
CA PRO A 52 5.19 8.70 0.43
C PRO A 52 3.71 8.39 0.67
N VAL A 53 2.91 8.42 -0.39
CA VAL A 53 1.48 8.14 -0.33
C VAL A 53 1.28 6.69 0.10
N ARG A 54 0.50 6.50 1.18
CA ARG A 54 0.12 5.19 1.68
C ARG A 54 -1.29 4.86 1.24
N TYR A 55 -1.51 3.63 0.85
CA TYR A 55 -2.79 3.10 0.39
C TYR A 55 -3.19 1.95 1.30
N ARG A 56 -4.32 2.08 2.00
CA ARG A 56 -4.88 0.96 2.75
C ARG A 56 -5.79 0.16 1.84
N CYS A 57 -5.37 -1.04 1.47
CA CYS A 57 -6.11 -1.94 0.61
C CYS A 57 -6.67 -3.13 1.40
N GLU A 58 -7.85 -3.57 1.02
CA GLU A 58 -8.47 -4.83 1.42
C GLU A 58 -8.53 -5.73 0.19
N THR A 59 -8.23 -7.02 0.37
CA THR A 59 -8.27 -8.01 -0.70
C THR A 59 -9.51 -8.88 -0.59
N TYR A 60 -9.90 -9.52 -1.70
CA TYR A 60 -10.97 -10.53 -1.70
C TYR A 60 -10.70 -11.74 -0.79
N GLN A 61 -9.46 -11.92 -0.33
CA GLN A 61 -9.09 -12.98 0.60
C GLN A 61 -9.22 -12.57 2.08
N GLY A 62 -9.72 -11.36 2.37
CA GLY A 62 -9.83 -10.82 3.72
C GLY A 62 -8.53 -10.23 4.29
N LEU A 63 -7.45 -10.18 3.50
CA LEU A 63 -6.22 -9.52 3.90
C LEU A 63 -6.40 -8.00 3.81
N VAL A 64 -6.05 -7.29 4.88
CA VAL A 64 -5.89 -5.84 4.90
C VAL A 64 -4.40 -5.52 4.86
N CYS A 65 -3.98 -4.56 4.04
CA CYS A 65 -2.58 -4.17 3.93
C CYS A 65 -2.40 -2.68 3.61
N ASP A 66 -1.23 -2.15 3.98
CA ASP A 66 -0.79 -0.82 3.57
C ASP A 66 0.24 -0.98 2.45
N LEU A 67 -0.07 -0.43 1.28
CA LEU A 67 0.82 -0.33 0.13
C LEU A 67 1.38 1.08 0.04
N VAL A 68 2.67 1.22 -0.25
CA VAL A 68 3.35 2.51 -0.34
C VAL A 68 4.07 2.58 -1.66
N GLN A 69 3.92 3.70 -2.37
CA GLN A 69 4.69 3.98 -3.58
C GLN A 69 5.88 4.87 -3.21
N ASN A 70 7.09 4.37 -3.37
CA ASN A 70 8.34 5.12 -3.17
C ASN A 70 9.14 5.21 -4.48
N GLU A 71 10.32 5.82 -4.43
CA GLU A 71 11.20 6.01 -5.60
C GLU A 71 11.66 4.68 -6.23
N GLU A 72 11.67 3.59 -5.47
CA GLU A 72 12.10 2.25 -5.89
C GLU A 72 10.92 1.38 -6.37
N GLY A 73 9.68 1.86 -6.22
CA GLY A 73 8.46 1.19 -6.65
C GLY A 73 7.46 0.96 -5.52
N TRP A 74 6.69 -0.12 -5.64
CA TRP A 74 5.63 -0.44 -4.67
C TRP A 74 6.15 -1.32 -3.54
N VAL A 75 5.80 -0.96 -2.32
CA VAL A 75 6.19 -1.65 -1.10
C VAL A 75 4.95 -2.03 -0.30
N LEU A 76 4.91 -3.28 0.15
CA LEU A 76 3.99 -3.76 1.17
C LEU A 76 4.54 -3.40 2.55
N GLU A 77 4.07 -2.30 3.12
CA GLU A 77 4.57 -1.78 4.39
C GLU A 77 4.04 -2.61 5.56
N ARG A 78 2.72 -2.82 5.61
CA ARG A 78 2.03 -3.48 6.73
C ARG A 78 0.93 -4.42 6.26
N MET A 79 0.68 -5.48 7.01
CA MET A 79 -0.48 -6.35 6.82
C MET A 79 -1.17 -6.69 8.13
N TRP A 80 -2.47 -6.95 8.03
CA TRP A 80 -3.33 -7.47 9.07
C TRP A 80 -4.08 -8.70 8.53
N ASP A 81 -4.03 -9.75 9.32
CA ASP A 81 -4.69 -11.05 9.19
C ASP A 81 -5.92 -11.17 10.12
#